data_AF-V5HBL7-F1
#
_entry.id   AF-V5HBL7-F1
#
_cell.length_a   1.000
_cell.length_b   1.000
_cell.length_c   1.000
_cell.angle_alpha   90.00
_cell.angle_beta   90.00
_cell.angle_gamma   90.00
#
_symmetry.space_group_name_H-M   'P 1'
#
loop_
_entity.id
_entity.type
_entity.pdbx_description
1 polymer ?
#
loop_
_entity_poly.entity_id
_entity_poly.type
_entity_poly.pdbx_seq_one_letter_code
_entity_poly.pdbx_strand_id
1 'polypeptide(L)'
;MAGGVIPVVAIVAAVGAILGSAVLLTSKNDEAPKYHSAFAYAGFFVGVVWIYVISMEIVVLLQAVGLVFNISDAILGLTILAWGNGLLDFLANLNIARKGYPRMSISACFGTPCLTLLLGVGIPSLVQLAGTGNVLVLQYSKLITVLFSGLAASLVSSLVTMTALRFNSRRFYGGYLLALYFTFLVIAVLVESEFI
;
A
#
# COMPACT_ATOMS: atom_id res chain seq x y z
N MET A 1 -37.49 -15.88 18.62
CA MET A 1 -36.56 -16.35 19.67
C MET A 1 -35.22 -15.67 19.43
N ALA A 2 -34.95 -14.60 20.18
CA ALA A 2 -33.75 -13.78 20.07
C ALA A 2 -32.55 -14.54 20.66
N GLY A 3 -31.70 -15.08 19.78
CA GLY A 3 -30.41 -15.66 20.18
C GLY A 3 -29.45 -14.54 20.55
N GLY A 4 -29.10 -14.46 21.84
CA GLY A 4 -28.18 -13.48 22.39
C GLY A 4 -26.76 -13.68 21.85
N VAL A 5 -26.46 -13.02 20.74
CA VAL A 5 -25.09 -12.80 20.29
C VAL A 5 -24.59 -11.62 21.11
N ILE A 6 -23.76 -11.88 22.13
CA ILE A 6 -23.07 -10.80 22.83
C ILE A 6 -22.33 -10.00 21.76
N PRO A 7 -22.61 -8.70 21.59
CA PRO A 7 -21.98 -7.93 20.53
C PRO A 7 -20.47 -7.99 20.77
N VAL A 8 -19.70 -8.36 19.75
CA VAL A 8 -18.23 -8.47 19.82
C VAL A 8 -17.61 -7.22 20.45
N VAL A 9 -18.23 -6.06 20.20
CA VAL A 9 -17.91 -4.76 20.81
C VAL A 9 -17.94 -4.79 22.35
N ALA A 10 -18.92 -5.45 22.97
CA ALA A 10 -19.01 -5.56 24.42
C ALA A 10 -17.89 -6.42 25.02
N ILE A 11 -17.49 -7.50 24.34
CA ILE A 11 -16.37 -8.35 24.77
C ILE A 11 -15.05 -7.57 24.65
N VAL A 12 -14.84 -6.88 23.54
CA VAL A 12 -13.63 -6.07 23.30
C VAL A 12 -13.55 -4.90 24.29
N ALA A 13 -14.67 -4.23 24.56
CA ALA A 13 -14.73 -3.15 25.54
C ALA A 13 -14.48 -3.64 26.97
N ALA A 14 -15.02 -4.79 27.36
CA ALA A 14 -14.78 -5.37 28.68
C ALA A 14 -13.31 -5.77 28.87
N VAL A 15 -12.71 -6.46 27.89
CA VAL A 15 -11.29 -6.85 27.92
C VAL A 15 -10.39 -5.61 27.92
N GLY A 16 -10.71 -4.60 27.09
CA GLY A 16 -9.99 -3.33 27.05
C GLY A 16 -10.08 -2.55 28.36
N ALA A 17 -11.24 -2.53 29.01
CA ALA A 17 -11.44 -1.88 30.30
C ALA A 17 -10.68 -2.61 31.42
N ILE A 18 -10.65 -3.94 31.42
CA ILE A 18 -9.90 -4.76 32.39
C ILE A 18 -8.39 -4.53 32.23
N LEU A 19 -7.89 -4.55 30.99
CA LEU A 19 -6.48 -4.27 30.72
C LEU A 19 -6.11 -2.82 31.07
N GLY A 20 -6.96 -1.86 30.71
CA GLY A 20 -6.75 -0.44 31.04
C GLY A 20 -6.74 -0.18 32.55
N SER A 21 -7.65 -0.79 33.29
CA SER A 21 -7.71 -0.65 34.76
C SER A 21 -6.55 -1.37 35.45
N ALA A 22 -6.13 -2.56 34.98
CA ALA A 22 -4.94 -3.24 35.48
C ALA A 22 -3.66 -2.41 35.29
N VAL A 23 -3.56 -1.68 34.17
CA VAL A 23 -2.44 -0.75 33.89
C VAL A 23 -2.47 0.45 34.81
N LEU A 24 -3.64 1.07 35.00
CA LEU A 24 -3.77 2.22 35.90
C LEU A 24 -3.46 1.88 37.36
N LEU A 25 -3.75 0.64 37.79
CA LEU A 25 -3.46 0.17 39.14
C LEU A 25 -2.00 -0.29 39.32
N THR A 26 -1.34 -0.75 38.25
CA THR A 26 0.04 -1.28 38.30
C THR A 26 1.10 -0.22 37.95
N SER A 27 0.72 0.85 37.25
CA SER A 27 1.65 1.86 36.76
C SER A 27 1.75 3.06 37.72
N LYS A 28 2.98 3.38 38.15
CA LYS A 28 3.30 4.58 38.93
C LYS A 28 3.83 5.64 37.95
N ASN A 29 3.32 6.87 38.02
CA ASN A 29 3.62 7.95 37.05
C ASN A 29 5.11 8.35 36.92
N ASP A 30 5.99 7.92 37.83
CA ASP A 30 7.38 8.40 37.93
C ASP A 30 8.46 7.41 37.46
N GLU A 31 8.14 6.15 37.15
CA GLU A 31 9.14 5.17 36.65
C GLU A 31 8.63 4.41 35.43
N ALA A 32 9.47 4.29 34.39
CA ALA A 32 9.14 3.52 33.19
C ALA A 32 8.92 2.03 33.55
N PRO A 33 7.68 1.50 33.44
CA PRO A 33 7.40 0.14 33.83
C PRO A 33 8.10 -0.86 32.89
N LYS A 34 8.59 -1.98 33.42
CA LYS A 34 9.29 -3.03 32.65
C LYS A 34 8.47 -3.60 31.47
N TYR A 35 7.16 -3.40 31.46
CA TYR A 35 6.25 -3.83 30.39
C TYR A 35 6.09 -2.81 29.24
N HIS A 36 6.83 -1.70 29.25
CA HIS A 36 6.73 -0.66 28.21
C HIS A 36 6.87 -1.22 26.79
N SER A 37 7.82 -2.13 26.56
CA SER A 37 7.98 -2.78 25.26
C SER A 37 6.77 -3.63 24.87
N ALA A 38 6.17 -4.36 25.83
CA ALA A 38 4.97 -5.15 25.57
C ALA A 38 3.77 -4.26 25.22
N PHE A 39 3.63 -3.11 25.87
CA PHE A 39 2.62 -2.10 25.51
C PHE A 39 2.88 -1.46 24.14
N ALA A 40 4.14 -1.21 23.78
CA ALA A 40 4.49 -0.70 22.45
C ALA A 40 4.12 -1.72 21.35
N TYR A 41 4.42 -3.01 21.54
CA TYR A 41 4.00 -4.06 20.62
C TYR A 41 2.48 -4.20 20.57
N ALA A 42 1.79 -4.20 21.72
CA ALA A 42 0.33 -4.26 21.77
C ALA A 42 -0.32 -3.08 21.04
N GLY A 43 0.17 -1.85 21.26
CA GLY A 43 -0.29 -0.66 20.57
C GLY A 43 -0.05 -0.74 19.06
N PHE A 44 1.07 -1.30 18.63
CA PHE A 44 1.34 -1.57 17.21
C PHE A 44 0.29 -2.54 16.63
N PHE A 45 0.04 -3.69 17.27
CA PHE A 45 -0.96 -4.65 16.80
C PHE A 45 -2.36 -4.06 16.74
N VAL A 46 -2.77 -3.31 17.77
CA VAL A 46 -4.05 -2.61 17.78
C VAL A 46 -4.14 -1.62 16.62
N GLY A 47 -3.07 -0.88 16.34
CA GLY A 47 -2.97 0.00 15.17
C GLY A 47 -3.14 -0.75 13.86
N VAL A 48 -2.46 -1.90 13.68
CA VAL A 48 -2.61 -2.74 12.48
C VAL A 48 -4.05 -3.22 12.31
N VAL A 49 -4.71 -3.66 13.38
CA VAL A 49 -6.13 -4.08 13.33
C VAL A 49 -7.03 -2.93 12.92
N TRP A 50 -6.83 -1.73 13.48
CA TRP A 50 -7.61 -0.55 13.09
C TRP A 50 -7.40 -0.16 11.63
N ILE A 51 -6.15 -0.18 11.14
CA ILE A 51 -5.85 0.07 9.74
C ILE A 51 -6.56 -0.95 8.85
N TYR A 52 -6.55 -2.24 9.22
CA TYR A 52 -7.23 -3.29 8.49
C TYR A 52 -8.76 -3.07 8.43
N VAL A 53 -9.39 -2.78 9.57
CA VAL A 53 -10.83 -2.51 9.64
C VAL A 53 -11.21 -1.30 8.78
N ILE A 54 -10.49 -0.18 8.94
CA ILE A 54 -10.74 1.03 8.15
C ILE A 54 -10.54 0.77 6.65
N SER A 55 -9.49 0.04 6.28
CA SER A 55 -9.25 -0.34 4.89
C SER A 55 -10.39 -1.17 4.31
N MET A 56 -10.95 -2.11 5.10
CA MET A 56 -12.06 -2.94 4.66
C MET A 56 -13.34 -2.10 4.44
N GLU A 57 -13.67 -1.22 5.39
CA GLU A 57 -14.81 -0.30 5.26
C GLU A 57 -14.68 0.59 4.01
N ILE A 58 -13.50 1.15 3.76
CA ILE A 58 -13.23 1.96 2.58
C ILE A 58 -13.47 1.16 1.29
N VAL A 59 -13.00 -0.09 1.22
CA VAL A 59 -13.21 -0.95 0.03
C VAL A 59 -14.70 -1.20 -0.20
N VAL A 60 -15.46 -1.51 0.85
CA VAL A 60 -16.92 -1.73 0.75
C VAL A 60 -17.64 -0.46 0.29
N LEU A 61 -17.27 0.70 0.83
CA LEU A 61 -17.82 1.99 0.39
C LEU A 61 -17.49 2.28 -1.07
N LEU A 62 -16.26 1.99 -1.52
CA LEU A 62 -15.86 2.15 -2.91
C LEU A 62 -16.66 1.23 -3.85
N GLN A 63 -16.88 -0.03 -3.46
CA GLN A 63 -17.72 -0.97 -4.22
C GLN A 63 -19.18 -0.48 -4.31
N ALA A 64 -19.72 0.03 -3.21
CA ALA A 64 -21.08 0.61 -3.20
C ALA A 64 -21.18 1.81 -4.17
N VAL A 65 -20.18 2.69 -4.18
CA VAL A 65 -20.09 3.81 -5.13
C VAL A 65 -19.95 3.28 -6.56
N GLY A 66 -19.13 2.25 -6.79
CA GLY A 66 -18.95 1.61 -8.09
C GLY A 66 -20.24 1.10 -8.70
N LEU A 67 -21.07 0.43 -7.89
CA LEU A 67 -22.40 -0.04 -8.29
C LEU A 67 -23.32 1.11 -8.67
N VAL A 68 -23.30 2.23 -7.96
CA VAL A 68 -24.13 3.42 -8.26
C VAL A 68 -23.71 4.07 -9.59
N PHE A 69 -22.41 4.15 -9.87
CA PHE A 69 -21.89 4.78 -11.10
C PHE A 69 -21.69 3.81 -12.28
N ASN A 70 -22.03 2.53 -12.16
CA ASN A 70 -21.76 1.48 -13.17
C ASN A 70 -20.28 1.34 -13.55
N ILE A 71 -19.37 1.60 -12.60
CA ILE A 71 -17.92 1.45 -12.80
C ILE A 71 -17.48 0.10 -12.24
N SER A 72 -16.64 -0.64 -12.97
CA SER A 72 -16.10 -1.92 -12.52
C SER A 72 -15.22 -1.76 -11.26
N ASP A 73 -15.36 -2.68 -10.30
CA ASP A 73 -14.53 -2.76 -9.10
C ASP A 73 -13.02 -2.77 -9.42
N ALA A 74 -12.65 -3.37 -10.55
CA ALA A 74 -11.27 -3.39 -11.02
C ALA A 74 -10.74 -1.99 -11.33
N ILE A 75 -11.54 -1.15 -11.99
CA ILE A 75 -11.18 0.22 -12.37
C ILE A 75 -11.09 1.10 -11.11
N LEU A 76 -12.00 0.92 -10.15
CA LEU A 76 -11.98 1.66 -8.88
C LEU A 76 -10.75 1.32 -8.05
N GLY A 77 -10.36 0.04 -8.00
CA GLY A 77 -9.12 -0.40 -7.37
C GLY A 77 -7.87 0.11 -8.09
N LEU A 78 -7.86 0.06 -9.42
CA LEU A 78 -6.76 0.56 -10.25
C LEU A 78 -6.61 2.09 -10.21
N THR A 79 -7.68 2.83 -9.95
CA THR A 79 -7.65 4.30 -9.98
C THR A 79 -7.61 4.88 -8.57
N ILE A 80 -8.69 4.80 -7.79
CA ILE A 80 -8.79 5.52 -6.51
C ILE A 80 -7.79 4.95 -5.49
N LEU A 81 -7.73 3.62 -5.35
CA LEU A 81 -6.84 2.99 -4.38
C LEU A 81 -5.36 3.10 -4.80
N ALA A 82 -5.06 2.80 -6.06
CA ALA A 82 -3.68 2.88 -6.55
C ALA A 82 -3.17 4.33 -6.63
N TRP A 83 -4.00 5.28 -7.08
CA TRP A 83 -3.64 6.70 -7.12
C TRP A 83 -3.49 7.28 -5.72
N GLY A 84 -4.37 6.90 -4.78
CA GLY A 84 -4.25 7.26 -3.37
C GLY A 84 -2.91 6.82 -2.78
N ASN A 85 -2.52 5.55 -2.99
CA ASN A 85 -1.23 5.04 -2.53
C ASN A 85 -0.06 5.78 -3.19
N GLY A 86 -0.09 5.96 -4.52
CA GLY A 86 0.96 6.65 -5.26
C GLY A 86 1.13 8.13 -4.87
N LEU A 87 0.03 8.84 -4.59
CA LEU A 87 0.07 10.23 -4.15
C LEU A 87 0.65 10.37 -2.74
N LEU A 88 0.28 9.48 -1.81
CA LEU A 88 0.83 9.48 -0.45
C LEU A 88 2.33 9.20 -0.47
N ASP A 89 2.77 8.23 -1.27
CA ASP A 89 4.19 7.94 -1.47
C ASP A 89 4.93 9.14 -2.08
N PHE A 90 4.33 9.82 -3.05
CA PHE A 90 4.90 11.04 -3.63
C PHE A 90 5.07 12.16 -2.59
N LEU A 91 4.04 12.42 -1.78
CA LEU A 91 4.09 13.45 -0.74
C LEU A 91 5.11 13.11 0.35
N ALA A 92 5.19 11.85 0.78
CA ALA A 92 6.18 11.39 1.74
C ALA A 92 7.61 11.58 1.21
N ASN A 93 7.86 11.16 -0.03
CA ASN A 93 9.15 11.33 -0.70
C ASN A 93 9.52 12.81 -0.89
N LEU A 94 8.57 13.64 -1.30
CA LEU A 94 8.76 15.08 -1.44
C LEU A 94 9.13 15.73 -0.11
N ASN A 95 8.50 15.32 0.98
CA ASN A 95 8.80 15.83 2.32
C ASN A 95 10.22 15.44 2.77
N ILE A 96 10.65 14.20 2.53
CA ILE A 96 12.01 13.74 2.84
C ILE A 96 13.06 14.48 1.99
N ALA A 97 12.77 14.69 0.70
CA ALA A 97 13.64 15.45 -0.20
C ALA A 97 13.77 16.92 0.26
N ARG A 98 12.66 17.55 0.68
CA ARG A 98 12.66 18.93 1.24
C ARG A 98 13.44 19.05 2.54
N LYS A 99 13.51 17.98 3.34
CA LYS A 99 14.33 17.91 4.56
C LYS A 99 15.84 17.75 4.29
N GLY A 100 16.27 17.74 3.03
CA GLY A 100 17.69 17.67 2.65
C GLY A 100 18.21 16.26 2.40
N TYR A 101 17.33 15.25 2.33
CA TYR A 101 17.71 13.85 2.08
C TYR A 101 17.19 13.31 0.73
N PRO A 102 17.52 13.94 -0.42
CA PRO A 102 17.02 13.51 -1.73
C PRO A 102 17.52 12.11 -2.13
N ARG A 103 18.74 11.73 -1.72
CA ARG A 103 19.29 10.39 -1.99
C ARG A 103 18.49 9.28 -1.32
N MET A 104 18.03 9.51 -0.08
CA MET A 104 17.16 8.58 0.66
C MET A 104 15.78 8.47 0.01
N SER A 105 15.21 9.59 -0.43
CA SER A 105 13.92 9.59 -1.13
C SER A 105 13.99 8.82 -2.46
N ILE A 106 15.08 8.98 -3.23
CA ILE A 106 15.25 8.22 -4.48
C ILE A 106 15.31 6.72 -4.20
N SER A 107 16.07 6.28 -3.19
CA SER A 107 16.11 4.85 -2.82
C SER A 107 14.75 4.33 -2.32
N ALA A 108 14.00 5.13 -1.57
CA ALA A 108 12.68 4.73 -1.07
C ALA A 108 11.65 4.60 -2.20
N CYS A 109 11.70 5.50 -3.19
CA CYS A 109 10.83 5.47 -4.37
C CYS A 109 11.02 4.18 -5.20
N PHE A 110 12.26 3.71 -5.39
CA PHE A 110 12.51 2.44 -6.10
C PHE A 110 12.32 1.21 -5.21
N GLY A 111 12.64 1.30 -3.92
CA GLY A 111 12.53 0.18 -2.99
C GLY A 111 11.09 -0.24 -2.71
N THR A 112 10.17 0.72 -2.62
CA THR A 112 8.77 0.46 -2.24
C THR A 112 8.02 -0.41 -3.26
N PRO A 113 8.04 -0.12 -4.58
CA PRO A 113 7.43 -0.99 -5.58
C PRO A 113 8.09 -2.38 -5.65
N CYS A 114 9.42 -2.46 -5.56
CA CYS A 114 10.14 -3.73 -5.57
C CYS A 114 9.74 -4.63 -4.39
N LEU A 115 9.67 -4.07 -3.18
CA LEU A 115 9.27 -4.81 -1.98
C LEU A 115 7.80 -5.23 -2.06
N THR A 116 6.94 -4.35 -2.56
CA THR A 116 5.50 -4.64 -2.73
C THR A 116 5.28 -5.77 -3.73
N LEU A 117 6.04 -5.82 -4.83
CA LEU A 117 5.96 -6.93 -5.77
C LEU A 117 6.50 -8.23 -5.17
N LEU A 118 7.65 -8.19 -4.50
CA LEU A 118 8.27 -9.38 -3.92
C LEU A 118 7.41 -9.99 -2.81
N LEU A 119 6.96 -9.18 -1.86
CA LEU A 119 6.19 -9.65 -0.72
C LEU A 119 4.71 -9.80 -1.06
N GLY A 120 4.14 -8.84 -1.80
CA GLY A 120 2.71 -8.81 -2.12
C GLY A 120 2.29 -9.80 -3.20
N VAL A 121 3.13 -10.06 -4.21
CA VAL A 121 2.83 -11.07 -5.25
C VAL A 121 3.58 -12.38 -4.98
N GLY A 122 4.84 -12.30 -4.53
CA GLY A 122 5.69 -13.48 -4.33
C GLY A 122 5.24 -14.37 -3.17
N ILE A 123 4.88 -13.82 -2.01
CA ILE A 123 4.46 -14.66 -0.87
C ILE A 123 3.13 -15.38 -1.16
N PRO A 124 2.06 -14.70 -1.62
CA PRO A 124 0.79 -15.38 -1.88
C PRO A 124 0.87 -16.43 -3.00
N SER A 125 1.71 -16.21 -4.01
CA SER A 125 1.94 -17.19 -5.08
C SER A 125 2.71 -18.42 -4.58
N LEU A 126 3.72 -18.23 -3.72
CA LEU A 126 4.42 -19.35 -3.06
C LEU A 126 3.50 -20.16 -2.14
N VAL A 127 2.64 -19.49 -1.38
CA VAL A 127 1.66 -20.16 -0.50
C VAL A 127 0.64 -20.95 -1.32
N GLN A 128 0.14 -20.40 -2.43
CA GLN A 128 -0.75 -21.14 -3.34
C GLN A 128 -0.09 -22.36 -3.97
N LEU A 129 1.16 -22.22 -4.41
CA LEU A 129 1.94 -23.30 -5.01
C LEU A 129 2.20 -24.43 -3.99
N ALA A 130 2.55 -24.08 -2.76
CA ALA A 130 2.79 -25.04 -1.67
C ALA A 130 1.50 -25.74 -1.20
N GLY A 131 0.36 -25.03 -1.21
CA GLY A 131 -0.91 -25.57 -0.71
C GLY A 131 -1.69 -26.44 -1.69
N THR A 132 -1.64 -26.14 -3.00
CA THR A 132 -2.55 -26.76 -3.98
C THR A 132 -1.83 -27.65 -5.00
N GLY A 133 -0.50 -27.56 -5.13
CA GLY A 133 0.27 -28.33 -6.14
C GLY A 133 -0.12 -28.05 -7.60
N ASN A 134 -1.06 -27.14 -7.85
CA ASN A 134 -1.52 -26.76 -9.16
C ASN A 134 -0.63 -25.66 -9.75
N VAL A 135 -0.44 -25.74 -11.07
CA VAL A 135 0.16 -24.68 -11.88
C VAL A 135 -0.61 -23.37 -11.66
N LEU A 136 0.12 -22.32 -11.28
CA LEU A 136 -0.43 -20.98 -11.08
C LEU A 136 -0.92 -20.45 -12.42
N VAL A 137 -2.22 -20.58 -12.70
CA VAL A 137 -2.82 -20.00 -13.91
C VAL A 137 -2.99 -18.51 -13.67
N LEU A 138 -1.93 -17.73 -13.96
CA LEU A 138 -2.06 -16.28 -14.04
C LEU A 138 -3.09 -15.96 -15.12
N GLN A 139 -4.25 -15.44 -14.73
CA GLN A 139 -5.19 -14.87 -15.68
C GLN A 139 -4.55 -13.63 -16.30
N TYR A 140 -3.98 -13.84 -17.49
CA TYR A 140 -3.36 -12.80 -18.29
C TYR A 140 -4.47 -11.92 -18.89
N SER A 141 -4.78 -10.82 -18.21
CA SER A 141 -5.47 -9.71 -18.87
C SER A 141 -4.45 -8.89 -19.67
N LYS A 142 -4.86 -8.39 -20.85
CA LYS A 142 -4.05 -7.48 -21.68
C LYS A 142 -3.57 -6.27 -20.84
N LEU A 143 -4.44 -5.78 -19.96
CA LEU A 143 -4.20 -4.63 -19.09
C LEU A 143 -3.03 -4.90 -18.10
N ILE A 144 -3.01 -6.07 -17.46
CA ILE A 144 -1.95 -6.45 -16.50
C ILE A 144 -0.59 -6.54 -17.19
N THR A 145 -0.55 -7.03 -18.43
CA THR A 145 0.68 -7.13 -19.22
C THR A 145 1.24 -5.76 -19.58
N VAL A 146 0.36 -4.82 -19.94
CA VAL A 146 0.76 -3.44 -20.26
C VAL A 146 1.23 -2.70 -19.01
N LEU A 147 0.55 -2.87 -17.87
CA LEU A 147 0.99 -2.29 -16.60
C LEU A 147 2.36 -2.85 -16.17
N PHE A 148 2.55 -4.17 -16.22
CA PHE A 148 3.80 -4.80 -15.83
C PHE A 148 4.96 -4.40 -16.77
N SER A 149 4.71 -4.40 -18.08
CA SER A 149 5.73 -4.01 -19.07
C SER A 149 6.05 -2.52 -19.00
N GLY A 150 5.08 -1.65 -18.75
CA GLY A 150 5.30 -0.22 -18.54
C GLY A 150 6.04 0.09 -17.25
N LEU A 151 5.71 -0.59 -16.15
CA LEU A 151 6.47 -0.51 -14.90
C LEU A 151 7.93 -0.95 -15.12
N ALA A 152 8.15 -2.10 -15.76
CA ALA A 152 9.50 -2.58 -16.08
C ALA A 152 10.27 -1.59 -16.97
N ALA A 153 9.63 -1.08 -18.02
CA ALA A 153 10.22 -0.08 -18.92
C ALA A 153 10.57 1.22 -18.18
N SER A 154 9.72 1.68 -17.25
CA SER A 154 9.97 2.87 -16.43
C SER A 154 11.14 2.69 -15.45
N LEU A 155 11.30 1.49 -14.89
CA LEU A 155 12.44 1.16 -14.03
C LEU A 155 13.75 1.09 -14.84
N VAL A 156 13.72 0.42 -15.99
CA VAL A 156 14.89 0.28 -16.86
C VAL A 156 15.33 1.64 -17.42
N SER A 157 14.39 2.46 -17.91
CA SER A 157 14.69 3.80 -18.41
C SER A 157 15.24 4.70 -17.30
N SER A 158 14.70 4.61 -16.09
CA SER A 158 15.21 5.34 -14.93
C SER A 158 16.61 4.89 -14.54
N LEU A 159 16.89 3.58 -14.57
CA LEU A 159 18.21 3.01 -14.27
C LEU A 159 19.27 3.44 -15.31
N VAL A 160 18.93 3.38 -16.61
CA VAL A 160 19.80 3.83 -17.70
C VAL A 160 20.06 5.34 -17.62
N THR A 161 19.03 6.14 -17.36
CA THR A 161 19.18 7.59 -17.24
C THR A 161 19.99 7.95 -16.00
N MET A 162 19.79 7.26 -14.87
CA MET A 162 20.51 7.54 -13.62
C MET A 162 22.00 7.16 -13.70
N THR A 163 22.31 6.05 -14.40
CA THR A 163 23.70 5.63 -14.68
C THR A 163 24.38 6.56 -15.69
N ALA A 164 23.66 7.04 -16.71
CA ALA A 164 24.16 8.02 -17.68
C ALA A 164 24.40 9.41 -17.08
N LEU A 165 23.56 9.86 -16.13
CA LEU A 165 23.66 11.20 -15.51
C LEU A 165 24.65 11.30 -14.34
N ARG A 166 25.48 10.27 -14.11
CA ARG A 166 26.59 10.26 -13.12
C ARG A 166 26.18 10.73 -11.71
N PHE A 167 24.95 10.41 -11.28
CA PHE A 167 24.38 10.79 -9.98
C PHE A 167 24.31 12.31 -9.69
N ASN A 168 24.45 13.17 -10.70
CA ASN A 168 24.32 14.61 -10.53
C ASN A 168 22.88 15.05 -10.83
N SER A 169 22.03 15.01 -9.80
CA SER A 169 20.59 15.27 -9.90
C SER A 169 20.33 16.76 -10.10
N ARG A 170 20.26 17.19 -11.37
CA ARG A 170 19.84 18.53 -11.77
C ARG A 170 18.32 18.54 -11.98
N ARG A 171 17.67 19.70 -11.79
CA ARG A 171 16.21 19.92 -11.95
C ARG A 171 15.62 19.36 -13.26
N PHE A 172 16.44 19.18 -14.28
CA PHE A 172 16.07 18.58 -15.58
C PHE A 172 15.61 17.12 -15.48
N TYR A 173 16.20 16.32 -14.57
CA TYR A 173 15.84 14.92 -14.38
C TYR A 173 14.40 14.77 -13.87
N GLY A 174 13.97 15.64 -12.94
CA GLY A 174 12.59 15.64 -12.45
C GLY A 174 11.55 15.95 -13.54
N GLY A 175 11.89 16.86 -14.47
CA GLY A 175 11.04 17.16 -15.63
C GLY A 175 10.91 15.96 -16.58
N TYR A 176 12.02 15.25 -16.84
CA TYR A 176 12.02 14.03 -17.65
C TYR A 176 11.14 12.92 -17.03
N LEU A 177 11.23 12.70 -15.71
CA LEU A 177 10.40 11.68 -15.03
C LEU A 177 8.91 12.01 -15.08
N LEU A 178 8.54 13.29 -14.92
CA LEU A 178 7.14 13.72 -15.07
C LEU A 178 6.64 13.49 -16.50
N ALA A 179 7.43 13.85 -17.51
CA ALA A 179 7.07 13.61 -18.91
C ALA A 179 6.89 12.11 -19.22
N LEU A 180 7.77 11.26 -18.68
CA LEU A 180 7.66 9.80 -18.81
C LEU A 180 6.38 9.29 -18.14
N TYR A 181 6.07 9.76 -16.93
CA TYR A 181 4.84 9.40 -16.22
C TYR A 181 3.57 9.80 -17.00
N PHE A 182 3.51 11.03 -17.52
CA PHE A 182 2.39 11.47 -18.35
C PHE A 182 2.24 10.62 -19.62
N THR A 183 3.35 10.29 -20.28
CA THR A 183 3.34 9.45 -21.49
C THR A 183 2.83 8.04 -21.17
N PHE A 184 3.29 7.44 -20.06
CA PHE A 184 2.80 6.15 -19.60
C PHE A 184 1.31 6.18 -19.27
N LEU A 185 0.83 7.22 -18.59
CA LEU A 185 -0.58 7.39 -18.23
C LEU A 185 -1.45 7.46 -19.49
N VAL A 186 -1.03 8.25 -20.50
CA VAL A 186 -1.74 8.34 -21.79
C VAL A 186 -1.79 6.99 -22.50
N ILE A 187 -0.69 6.24 -22.54
CA ILE A 187 -0.66 4.90 -23.15
C ILE A 187 -1.57 3.93 -22.39
N ALA A 188 -1.57 3.97 -21.05
CA ALA A 188 -2.40 3.10 -20.22
C ALA A 188 -3.90 3.36 -20.46
N VAL A 189 -4.32 4.63 -20.49
CA VAL A 189 -5.71 5.01 -20.77
C VAL A 189 -6.13 4.63 -22.19
N LEU A 190 -5.25 4.81 -23.18
CA LEU A 190 -5.53 4.42 -24.57
C LEU A 190 -5.76 2.90 -24.69
N VAL A 191 -4.94 2.10 -24.03
CA VAL A 191 -5.09 0.63 -24.01
C VAL A 191 -6.36 0.21 -23.26
N GLU A 192 -6.70 0.88 -22.16
CA GLU A 192 -7.90 0.56 -21.39
C GLU A 192 -9.19 0.93 -22.12
N SER A 193 -9.18 1.98 -22.95
CA SER A 193 -10.35 2.43 -23.72
C SER A 193 -10.79 1.49 -24.86
N GLU A 194 -10.25 0.27 -24.94
CA GLU A 194 -10.46 -0.73 -26.01
C GLU A 194 -10.40 -0.16 -27.43
N PHE A 195 -9.63 0.92 -27.65
CA PHE A 195 -9.34 1.40 -29.00
C PHE A 195 -8.27 0.55 -29.71
N ILE A 196 -7.71 -0.48 -29.03
CA ILE A 196 -6.82 -1.56 -29.52
C ILE A 196 -6.83 -2.77 -28.57
#